data_AF-A0A7K3M5P0-F1
#
_entry.id   AF-A0A7K3M5P0-F1
#
_cell.length_a   1.000
_cell.length_b   1.000
_cell.length_c   1.000
_cell.angle_alpha   90.00
_cell.angle_beta   90.00
_cell.angle_gamma   90.00
#
_symmetry.space_group_name_H-M   'P 1'
#
loop_
_entity.id
_entity.type
_entity.pdbx_description
1 polymer ?
#
loop_
_entity_poly.entity_id
_entity_poly.type
_entity_poly.pdbx_seq_one_letter_code
_entity_poly.pdbx_strand_id
1 'polypeptide(L)'
;MAVTINADAFRRLTTDPSGPAGQRLLAYVRRVQAAAVASAPVDSGRLRSDITIDGPDVGTDSITYKVVANTDYAIFIHNGTRYIDGRPFLTDALRSTRF
;
A
#
# COMPACT_ATOMS: atom_id res chain seq x y z
N MET A 1 21.62 -39.57 -21.56
CA MET A 1 20.96 -39.21 -20.29
C MET A 1 19.88 -38.19 -20.63
N ALA A 2 18.60 -38.54 -20.48
CA ALA A 2 17.49 -37.64 -20.77
C ALA A 2 16.89 -37.14 -19.45
N VAL A 3 16.68 -35.83 -19.35
CA VAL A 3 16.03 -35.20 -18.20
C VAL A 3 14.66 -34.72 -18.66
N THR A 4 13.60 -35.22 -18.02
CA THR A 4 12.22 -34.81 -18.31
C THR A 4 11.79 -33.79 -17.27
N ILE A 5 11.43 -32.60 -17.72
CA ILE A 5 10.87 -31.55 -16.86
C ILE A 5 9.35 -31.63 -16.93
N ASN A 6 8.70 -31.73 -15.77
CA ASN A 6 7.24 -31.68 -15.68
C ASN A 6 6.77 -30.22 -15.76
N ALA A 7 6.12 -29.86 -16.87
CA ALA A 7 5.63 -28.51 -17.13
C ALA A 7 4.59 -28.03 -16.11
N ASP A 8 3.74 -28.93 -15.59
CA ASP A 8 2.72 -28.56 -14.60
C ASP A 8 3.33 -28.30 -13.22
N ALA A 9 4.33 -29.10 -12.84
CA ALA A 9 5.08 -28.86 -11.61
C ALA A 9 5.84 -27.53 -11.68
N PHE A 10 6.42 -27.20 -12.84
CA PHE A 10 7.07 -25.91 -13.07
C PHE A 10 6.07 -24.75 -12.99
N ARG A 11 4.91 -24.86 -13.65
CA ARG A 11 3.86 -23.85 -13.61
C ARG A 11 3.41 -23.58 -12.16
N ARG A 12 3.16 -24.63 -11.36
CA ARG A 12 2.82 -24.48 -9.94
C ARG A 12 3.90 -23.76 -9.14
N LEU A 13 5.18 -23.93 -9.48
CA LEU A 13 6.26 -23.21 -8.79
C LEU A 13 6.30 -21.72 -9.15
N THR A 14 5.97 -21.36 -10.39
CA THR A 14 6.14 -20.00 -10.92
C THR A 14 4.89 -19.14 -10.88
N THR A 15 3.70 -19.73 -11.03
CA THR A 15 2.44 -18.99 -11.16
C THR A 15 1.41 -19.29 -10.07
N ASP A 16 1.69 -20.20 -9.13
CA ASP A 16 0.87 -20.35 -7.93
C ASP A 16 1.26 -19.30 -6.87
N PRO A 17 0.30 -18.51 -6.34
CA PRO A 17 0.58 -17.57 -5.24
C PRO A 17 1.15 -18.23 -4.00
N SER A 18 0.78 -19.49 -3.74
CA SER A 18 1.30 -20.29 -2.62
C SER A 18 2.66 -20.91 -2.92
N GLY A 19 3.07 -20.93 -4.19
CA GLY A 19 4.37 -21.40 -4.65
C GLY A 19 5.53 -20.48 -4.22
N PRO A 20 6.78 -20.95 -4.31
CA PRO A 20 7.95 -20.20 -3.83
C PRO A 20 8.13 -18.84 -4.53
N ALA A 21 7.81 -18.77 -5.83
CA ALA A 21 7.86 -17.51 -6.58
C ALA A 21 6.77 -16.54 -6.11
N GLY A 22 5.54 -17.03 -5.93
CA GLY A 22 4.41 -16.25 -5.42
C GLY A 22 4.67 -15.68 -4.02
N GLN A 23 5.20 -16.49 -3.10
CA GLN A 23 5.54 -16.04 -1.75
C GLN A 23 6.63 -14.96 -1.74
N ARG A 24 7.67 -15.11 -2.59
CA ARG A 24 8.69 -14.07 -2.75
C ARG A 24 8.11 -12.80 -3.35
N LEU A 25 7.27 -12.92 -4.37
CA LEU A 25 6.58 -11.78 -4.98
C LEU A 25 5.75 -11.02 -3.93
N LEU A 26 4.96 -11.72 -3.10
CA LEU A 26 4.19 -11.10 -2.03
C LEU A 26 5.07 -10.32 -1.04
N ALA A 27 6.26 -10.85 -0.70
CA ALA A 27 7.20 -10.14 0.16
C ALA A 27 7.69 -8.82 -0.48
N TYR A 28 7.94 -8.80 -1.79
CA TYR A 28 8.27 -7.57 -2.51
C TYR A 28 7.08 -6.61 -2.58
N VAL A 29 5.87 -7.10 -2.84
CA VAL A 29 4.66 -6.29 -2.89
C VAL A 29 4.40 -5.59 -1.55
N ARG A 30 4.61 -6.28 -0.41
CA ARG A 30 4.54 -5.66 0.92
C ARG A 30 5.55 -4.54 1.12
N ARG A 31 6.76 -4.66 0.56
CA ARG A 31 7.77 -3.59 0.58
C ARG A 31 7.33 -2.39 -0.27
N VAL A 32 6.74 -2.65 -1.44
CA VAL A 32 6.18 -1.61 -2.30
C VAL A 32 5.02 -0.88 -1.59
N GLN A 33 4.13 -1.62 -0.92
CA GLN A 33 3.06 -1.01 -0.11
C GLN A 33 3.65 -0.14 1.02
N ALA A 34 4.64 -0.65 1.75
CA ALA A 34 5.27 0.11 2.82
C ALA A 34 5.94 1.40 2.30
N ALA A 35 6.58 1.34 1.13
CA ALA A 35 7.16 2.51 0.47
C ALA A 35 6.07 3.50 0.01
N ALA A 36 4.97 3.01 -0.57
CA ALA A 36 3.83 3.83 -0.97
C ALA A 36 3.22 4.56 0.23
N VAL A 37 3.01 3.84 1.34
CA VAL A 37 2.55 4.41 2.62
C VAL A 37 3.54 5.46 3.12
N ALA A 38 4.84 5.19 3.12
CA ALA A 38 5.86 6.14 3.55
C ALA A 38 5.93 7.39 2.67
N SER A 39 5.65 7.27 1.38
CA SER A 39 5.60 8.38 0.42
C SER A 39 4.29 9.15 0.41
N ALA A 40 3.30 8.73 1.20
CA ALA A 40 2.03 9.43 1.27
C ALA A 40 2.25 10.88 1.77
N PRO A 41 1.53 11.87 1.21
CA PRO A 41 1.69 13.29 1.59
C PRO A 41 1.23 13.60 3.03
N VAL A 42 0.67 12.61 3.73
CA VAL A 42 0.15 12.74 5.08
C VAL A 42 0.78 11.73 6.02
N ASP A 43 1.08 12.15 7.24
CA ASP A 43 1.63 11.30 8.29
C ASP A 43 0.58 10.33 8.87
N SER A 44 -0.69 10.71 8.81
CA SER A 44 -1.83 9.94 9.31
C SER A 44 -3.11 10.21 8.53
N GLY A 45 -4.14 9.40 8.75
CA GLY A 45 -5.49 9.62 8.22
C GLY A 45 -5.87 8.71 7.06
N ARG A 46 -7.02 9.02 6.45
CA ARG A 46 -7.75 8.12 5.54
C ARG A 46 -6.93 7.68 4.33
N LEU A 47 -6.27 8.62 3.64
CA LEU A 47 -5.46 8.29 2.46
C LEU A 47 -4.38 7.25 2.79
N ARG A 48 -3.63 7.48 3.88
CA ARG A 48 -2.53 6.60 4.27
C ARG A 48 -3.01 5.22 4.70
N SER A 49 -4.15 5.14 5.41
CA SER A 49 -4.76 3.87 5.82
C SER A 49 -5.39 3.08 4.67
N ASP A 50 -5.69 3.74 3.56
CA ASP A 50 -6.41 3.17 2.42
C ASP A 50 -5.48 2.62 1.31
N ILE A 51 -4.17 2.79 1.48
CA ILE A 51 -3.16 2.16 0.62
C ILE A 51 -3.13 0.66 0.92
N THR A 52 -3.73 -0.13 0.04
CA THR A 52 -3.91 -1.57 0.20
C THR A 52 -3.29 -2.35 -0.97
N ILE A 53 -3.09 -3.65 -0.75
CA ILE A 53 -2.67 -4.59 -1.79
C ILE A 53 -3.93 -5.27 -2.31
N ASP A 54 -4.13 -5.20 -3.63
CA ASP A 54 -5.16 -5.90 -4.38
C ASP A 54 -4.52 -7.06 -5.17
N GLY A 55 -5.16 -8.24 -5.15
CA GLY A 55 -4.66 -9.49 -5.71
C GLY A 55 -4.41 -10.61 -4.68
N PRO A 56 -3.77 -11.74 -5.08
CA PRO A 56 -3.18 -11.97 -6.40
C PRO A 56 -4.22 -12.15 -7.51
N ASP A 57 -3.96 -11.51 -8.65
CA ASP A 57 -4.60 -11.86 -9.91
C ASP A 57 -3.71 -12.87 -10.65
N VAL A 58 -4.26 -14.05 -10.94
CA VAL A 58 -3.51 -15.18 -11.52
C VAL A 58 -3.96 -15.35 -12.96
N GLY A 59 -3.13 -14.86 -13.88
CA GLY A 59 -3.24 -15.13 -15.30
C GLY A 59 -2.59 -16.47 -15.67
N THR A 60 -2.74 -16.86 -16.94
CA THR A 60 -2.21 -18.14 -17.46
C THR A 60 -0.72 -18.33 -17.19
N ASP A 61 0.07 -17.26 -17.28
CA ASP A 61 1.54 -17.30 -17.12
C ASP A 61 2.07 -16.21 -16.15
N SER A 62 1.20 -15.59 -15.35
CA SER A 62 1.60 -14.45 -14.51
C SER A 62 0.81 -14.36 -13.22
N ILE A 63 1.50 -13.97 -12.14
CA ILE A 63 0.85 -13.49 -10.92
C ILE A 63 1.05 -11.98 -10.86
N THR A 64 -0.03 -11.23 -10.71
CA THR A 64 0.01 -9.77 -10.57
C THR A 64 -0.60 -9.36 -9.24
N TYR A 65 0.02 -8.36 -8.61
CA TYR A 65 -0.54 -7.63 -7.48
C TYR A 65 -0.58 -6.14 -7.83
N LYS A 66 -1.57 -5.43 -7.30
CA LYS A 66 -1.69 -3.99 -7.42
C LYS A 66 -1.58 -3.36 -6.03
N VAL A 67 -0.84 -2.27 -5.91
CA VAL A 67 -0.85 -1.44 -4.70
C VAL A 67 -1.63 -0.18 -5.05
N VAL A 68 -2.77 0.02 -4.39
CA VAL A 68 -3.73 1.06 -4.75
C VAL A 68 -4.20 1.82 -3.52
N ALA A 69 -4.59 3.08 -3.72
CA ALA A 69 -5.41 3.84 -2.77
C ALA A 69 -6.75 4.14 -3.44
N ASN A 70 -7.85 3.83 -2.78
CA ASN A 70 -9.21 4.00 -3.31
C ASN A 70 -9.84 5.34 -2.91
N THR A 71 -9.17 6.10 -2.05
CA THR A 71 -9.64 7.37 -1.52
C THR A 71 -9.25 8.50 -2.46
N ASP A 72 -10.26 9.21 -2.95
CA ASP A 72 -10.08 10.46 -3.69
C ASP A 72 -9.54 11.55 -2.74
N TYR A 73 -8.23 11.77 -2.81
CA TYR A 73 -7.56 12.75 -1.97
C TYR A 73 -7.42 14.10 -2.67
N ALA A 74 -8.07 15.12 -2.10
CA ALA A 74 -8.01 16.49 -2.61
C ALA A 74 -6.69 17.19 -2.21
N ILE A 75 -5.61 16.89 -2.93
CA ILE A 75 -4.26 17.44 -2.67
C ILE A 75 -4.23 18.99 -2.67
N PHE A 76 -5.06 19.63 -3.49
CA PHE A 76 -5.12 21.10 -3.58
C PHE A 76 -5.73 21.74 -2.33
N ILE A 77 -6.68 21.07 -1.67
CA ILE A 77 -7.22 21.55 -0.40
C ILE A 77 -6.14 21.41 0.67
N HIS A 78 -5.50 20.25 0.75
CA HIS A 78 -4.41 20.01 1.70
C HIS A 78 -3.28 21.05 1.55
N ASN A 79 -2.78 21.27 0.33
CA ASN A 79 -1.73 22.23 0.05
C ASN A 79 -2.20 23.68 0.20
N GLY A 80 -3.47 24.00 -0.11
CA GLY A 80 -4.05 25.33 0.12
C GLY A 80 -4.16 25.67 1.61
N THR A 81 -4.43 24.67 2.45
CA THR A 81 -4.43 24.82 3.91
C THR A 81 -3.03 24.80 4.53
N ARG A 82 -1.97 24.45 3.78
CA ARG A 82 -0.59 24.36 4.28
C ARG A 82 -0.07 25.69 4.85
N TYR A 83 -0.52 26.81 4.29
CA TYR A 83 -0.13 28.17 4.73
C TYR A 83 -1.15 28.79 5.70
N ILE A 84 -2.21 28.08 6.05
CA ILE A 84 -3.18 28.53 7.03
C ILE A 84 -2.68 28.08 8.39
N ASP A 85 -2.52 29.02 9.33
CA ASP A 85 -2.20 28.68 10.70
C ASP A 85 -3.28 27.75 11.26
N GLY A 86 -2.84 26.56 11.71
CA GLY A 86 -3.71 25.66 12.44
C GLY A 86 -4.23 26.38 13.67
N ARG A 87 -5.56 26.42 13.87
CA ARG A 87 -6.19 26.87 15.11
C ARG A 87 -6.51 25.63 15.95
N PRO A 88 -5.65 25.22 16.89
CA PRO A 88 -5.91 24.04 17.69
C PRO A 88 -7.04 24.39 18.66
N PHE A 89 -8.16 23.69 18.55
CA PHE A 89 -9.37 23.92 19.36
C PHE A 89 -9.12 23.82 20.88
N LEU A 90 -8.03 23.15 21.29
CA LEU A 90 -7.63 23.02 22.70
C LEU A 90 -6.79 24.18 23.22
N THR A 91 -6.23 25.04 22.36
CA THR A 91 -5.35 26.13 22.82
C THR A 91 -6.11 27.17 23.62
N ASP A 92 -7.35 27.47 23.21
CA ASP A 92 -8.20 28.43 23.92
C ASP A 92 -8.73 27.85 25.24
N ALA A 93 -9.08 26.56 25.26
CA ALA A 93 -9.52 25.86 26.47
C ALA A 93 -8.38 25.74 27.52
N LEU A 94 -7.14 25.53 27.08
CA LEU A 94 -5.96 25.52 27.96
C LEU A 94 -5.63 26.91 28.52
N ARG A 95 -5.89 27.98 27.75
CA ARG A 95 -5.73 29.35 28.24
C ARG A 95 -6.79 29.72 29.28
N SER A 96 -8.02 29.21 29.16
CA SER A 96 -9.09 29.52 30.10
C SER A 96 -9.00 28.77 31.44
N THR A 97 -8.18 27.73 31.54
CA THR A 97 -8.04 26.90 32.76
C THR A 97 -6.86 27.29 33.65
N ARG A 98 -5.99 28.20 33.21
CA ARG A 98 -4.98 28.83 34.07
C ARG A 98 -5.61 30.00 34.84
N PHE A 99 -6.13 29.70 36.02
CA PHE A 99 -6.33 30.66 37.11
C PHE A 99 -5.03 30.84 37.90
#